data_AF-A0A2M7UBD1-F1
#
_entry.id   AF-A0A2M7UBD1-F1
#
_cell.length_a   1.000
_cell.length_b   1.000
_cell.length_c   1.000
_cell.angle_alpha   90.00
_cell.angle_beta   90.00
_cell.angle_gamma   90.00
#
_symmetry.space_group_name_H-M   'P 1'
#
loop_
_entity.id
_entity.type
_entity.pdbx_description
1 polymer ?
#
loop_
_entity_poly.entity_id
_entity_poly.type
_entity_poly.pdbx_seq_one_letter_code
_entity_poly.pdbx_strand_id
1 'polypeptide(L)'
;MKNKLKEKAINLRRKGFSYSEIRKQVKVSKSSLSLWLRSVGLTKRQKQRLTEKKWAAIKRGWEKWKNHRIKKTNIVNKEALGQIKKIRKTKEKLWLMGIMLYWAEGAKEKQYRLGQGVIFSNSDFKMIRLFLRWLKDCLKIPKDRINVDIYIHNNSTHRLNEVRSFWSKVTGFPIKKFGKIYFKK
;
A
#
# COMPACT_ATOMS: atom_id res chain seq x y z
N MET A 1 11.23 2.79 55.11
CA MET A 1 11.76 2.89 53.73
C MET A 1 10.67 2.97 52.64
N LYS A 2 9.66 2.08 52.63
CA LYS A 2 8.56 2.07 51.62
C LYS A 2 7.72 3.37 51.61
N ASN A 3 7.47 3.98 52.77
CA ASN A 3 6.69 5.24 52.85
C ASN A 3 7.36 6.43 52.16
N LYS A 4 8.68 6.62 52.36
CA LYS A 4 9.45 7.67 51.68
C LYS A 4 9.41 7.51 50.15
N LEU A 5 9.47 6.27 49.65
CA LEU A 5 9.36 5.98 48.21
C LEU A 5 7.95 6.25 47.67
N LYS A 6 6.91 5.94 48.46
CA LYS A 6 5.50 6.23 48.12
C LYS A 6 5.25 7.73 48.03
N GLU A 7 5.70 8.51 49.01
CA GLU A 7 5.59 9.97 49.01
C GLU A 7 6.31 10.60 47.81
N LYS A 8 7.53 10.14 47.52
CA LYS A 8 8.28 10.56 46.33
C LYS A 8 7.50 10.26 45.05
N ALA A 9 6.90 9.07 44.92
CA ALA A 9 6.09 8.71 43.76
C ALA A 9 4.83 9.59 43.61
N ILE A 10 4.15 9.90 44.72
CA ILE A 10 2.96 10.77 44.72
C ILE A 10 3.33 12.19 44.31
N ASN A 11 4.42 12.75 44.85
CA ASN A 11 4.89 14.09 44.50
C ASN A 11 5.23 14.18 43.00
N LEU A 12 5.97 13.20 42.47
CA LEU A 12 6.25 13.11 41.03
C LEU A 12 4.96 12.97 40.21
N ARG A 13 3.98 12.20 40.67
CA ARG A 13 2.71 12.06 39.96
C ARG A 13 1.92 13.37 39.95
N ARG A 14 1.87 14.11 41.05
CA ARG A 14 1.24 15.44 41.15
C ARG A 14 1.91 16.47 40.23
N LYS A 15 3.22 16.36 40.02
CA LYS A 15 3.98 17.13 39.03
C LYS A 15 3.67 16.73 37.57
N GLY A 16 2.84 15.70 37.35
CA GLY A 16 2.36 15.27 36.04
C GLY A 16 3.19 14.19 35.37
N PHE A 17 4.15 13.58 36.06
CA PHE A 17 4.97 12.49 35.52
C PHE A 17 4.14 11.22 35.27
N SER A 18 4.50 10.48 34.23
CA SER A 18 3.90 9.19 33.89
C SER A 18 4.40 8.08 34.82
N TYR A 19 3.69 6.96 34.87
CA TYR A 19 4.11 5.82 35.70
C TYR A 19 5.48 5.27 35.26
N SER A 20 5.78 5.29 33.95
CA SER A 20 7.08 4.83 33.45
C SER A 20 8.22 5.79 33.81
N GLU A 21 7.95 7.10 33.89
CA GLU A 21 8.93 8.09 34.34
C GLU A 21 9.18 7.99 35.84
N ILE A 22 8.12 7.83 36.64
CA ILE A 22 8.23 7.67 38.08
C ILE A 22 9.00 6.39 38.41
N ARG A 23 8.74 5.28 37.70
CA ARG A 23 9.45 4.01 37.88
C ARG A 23 10.96 4.11 37.63
N LYS A 24 11.42 5.03 36.76
CA LYS A 24 12.85 5.27 36.56
C LYS A 24 13.52 5.89 37.79
N GLN A 25 12.78 6.64 38.60
CA GLN A 25 13.28 7.37 39.77
C GLN A 25 12.95 6.68 41.11
N VAL A 26 11.92 5.84 41.10
CA VAL A 26 11.43 5.07 42.24
C VAL A 26 11.45 3.60 41.84
N LYS A 27 12.50 2.89 42.25
CA LYS A 27 12.73 1.47 41.92
C LYS A 27 11.79 0.55 42.71
N VAL A 28 10.52 0.50 42.31
CA VAL A 28 9.48 -0.39 42.87
C VAL A 28 8.75 -1.15 41.77
N SER A 29 8.06 -2.23 42.14
CA SER A 29 7.27 -3.01 41.19
C SER A 29 6.14 -2.17 40.55
N LYS A 30 5.72 -2.55 39.33
CA LYS A 30 4.62 -1.89 38.62
C LYS A 30 3.31 -1.98 39.42
N SER A 31 3.07 -3.10 40.08
CA SER A 31 1.90 -3.31 40.95
C SER A 31 1.89 -2.34 42.13
N SER A 32 3.03 -2.18 42.82
CA SER A 32 3.18 -1.23 43.94
C SER A 32 2.90 0.21 43.50
N LEU A 33 3.49 0.62 42.37
CA LEU A 33 3.28 1.96 41.83
C LEU A 33 1.82 2.21 41.42
N SER A 34 1.16 1.20 40.85
CA SER A 34 -0.25 1.29 40.47
C SER A 34 -1.16 1.47 41.68
N LEU A 35 -0.92 0.71 42.75
CA LEU A 35 -1.67 0.82 43.99
C LEU A 35 -1.51 2.20 44.62
N TRP A 36 -0.28 2.72 44.67
CA TRP A 36 0.01 4.01 45.32
C TRP A 36 -0.51 5.23 44.56
N LEU A 37 -0.56 5.17 43.23
CA LEU A 37 -0.92 6.30 42.39
C LEU A 37 -2.38 6.30 41.93
N ARG A 38 -3.15 5.25 42.25
CA ARG A 38 -4.56 5.09 41.83
C ARG A 38 -5.44 6.28 42.20
N SER A 39 -5.24 6.85 43.39
CA SER A 39 -6.01 7.98 43.91
C SER A 39 -5.44 9.35 43.50
N VAL A 40 -4.31 9.41 42.80
CA VAL A 40 -3.67 10.68 42.43
C VAL A 40 -4.19 11.15 41.07
N GLY A 41 -5.12 12.11 41.11
CA GLY A 41 -5.65 12.79 39.93
C GLY A 41 -4.59 13.59 39.17
N LEU A 42 -4.82 13.79 37.87
CA LEU A 42 -4.06 14.70 37.02
C LEU A 42 -4.99 15.78 36.46
N THR A 43 -4.46 16.98 36.32
CA THR A 43 -5.16 18.08 35.63
C THR A 43 -5.35 17.76 34.14
N LYS A 44 -6.31 18.44 33.48
CA LYS A 44 -6.56 18.31 32.03
C LYS A 44 -5.28 18.57 31.21
N ARG A 45 -4.52 19.61 31.56
CA ARG A 45 -3.25 19.97 30.91
C ARG A 45 -2.20 18.86 31.05
N GLN A 46 -2.08 18.26 32.23
CA GLN A 46 -1.13 17.16 32.47
C GLN A 46 -1.54 15.89 31.71
N LYS A 47 -2.83 15.55 31.67
CA LYS A 47 -3.35 14.43 30.86
C LYS A 47 -3.05 14.65 29.39
N GLN A 48 -3.33 15.84 28.86
CA GLN A 48 -3.07 16.20 27.47
C GLN A 48 -1.57 16.04 27.11
N ARG A 49 -0.68 16.60 27.93
CA ARG A 49 0.78 16.44 27.75
C ARG A 49 1.22 14.98 27.69
N LEU A 50 0.67 14.12 28.55
CA LEU A 50 0.99 12.68 28.54
C LEU A 50 0.45 11.99 27.29
N THR A 51 -0.73 12.36 26.81
CA THR A 51 -1.32 11.88 25.56
C THR A 51 -0.47 12.28 24.36
N GLU A 52 -0.06 13.54 24.25
CA GLU A 52 0.83 14.04 23.19
C GLU A 52 2.18 13.32 23.21
N LYS A 53 2.75 13.11 24.40
CA LYS A 53 3.99 12.35 24.57
C LYS A 53 3.85 10.90 24.10
N LYS A 54 2.71 10.26 24.40
CA LYS A 54 2.39 8.91 23.93
C LYS A 54 2.29 8.87 22.40
N TRP A 55 1.55 9.82 21.81
CA TRP A 55 1.42 9.93 20.35
C TRP A 55 2.77 10.20 19.67
N ALA A 56 3.60 11.07 20.23
CA ALA A 56 4.95 11.32 19.70
C ALA A 56 5.82 10.06 19.74
N ALA A 57 5.72 9.25 20.79
CA ALA A 57 6.42 7.96 20.87
C ALA A 57 5.91 6.94 19.84
N ILE A 58 4.58 6.86 19.67
CA ILE A 58 3.95 6.01 18.65
C ILE A 58 4.40 6.42 17.25
N LYS A 59 4.35 7.73 16.94
CA LYS A 59 4.76 8.29 15.65
C LYS A 59 6.23 7.97 15.33
N ARG A 60 7.15 8.15 16.29
CA ARG A 60 8.56 7.74 16.14
C ARG A 60 8.69 6.24 15.86
N GLY A 61 7.90 5.41 16.55
CA GLY A 61 7.83 3.98 16.30
C GLY A 61 7.39 3.68 14.86
N TRP A 62 6.29 4.29 14.41
CA TRP A 62 5.77 4.13 13.05
C TRP A 62 6.76 4.60 11.99
N GLU A 63 7.43 5.73 12.19
CA GLU A 63 8.47 6.23 11.28
C GLU A 63 9.65 5.25 11.20
N LYS A 64 10.10 4.73 12.34
CA LYS A 64 11.14 3.69 12.38
C LYS A 64 10.72 2.45 11.59
N TRP A 65 9.51 1.93 11.81
CA TRP A 65 8.98 0.77 11.09
C TRP A 65 8.74 1.05 9.60
N LYS A 66 8.28 2.25 9.25
CA LYS A 66 8.14 2.69 7.85
C LYS A 66 9.51 2.69 7.16
N ASN A 67 10.51 3.32 7.77
CA ASN A 67 11.86 3.38 7.21
C ASN A 67 12.50 2.00 7.12
N HIS A 68 12.30 1.13 8.12
CA HIS A 68 12.77 -0.24 8.06
C HIS A 68 12.13 -1.02 6.90
N ARG A 69 10.81 -0.91 6.71
CA ARG A 69 10.10 -1.52 5.59
C ARG A 69 10.59 -0.99 4.24
N ILE A 70 10.73 0.33 4.09
CA ILE A 70 11.27 0.95 2.86
C ILE A 70 12.65 0.39 2.54
N LYS A 71 13.56 0.35 3.51
CA LYS A 71 14.91 -0.21 3.31
C LYS A 71 14.86 -1.67 2.89
N LYS A 72 14.08 -2.50 3.58
CA LYS A 72 13.93 -3.93 3.25
C LYS A 72 13.35 -4.13 1.85
N THR A 73 12.28 -3.41 1.51
CA THR A 73 11.67 -3.46 0.17
C THR A 73 12.65 -3.02 -0.91
N ASN A 74 13.44 -1.97 -0.68
CA ASN A 74 14.45 -1.52 -1.65
C ASN A 74 15.54 -2.56 -1.90
N ILE A 75 15.99 -3.27 -0.86
CA ILE A 75 16.96 -4.37 -1.00
C ILE A 75 16.38 -5.49 -1.86
N VAL A 76 15.18 -5.99 -1.49
CA VAL A 76 14.50 -7.06 -2.24
C VAL A 76 14.27 -6.67 -3.69
N ASN A 77 13.80 -5.44 -3.95
CA ASN A 77 13.60 -4.96 -5.31
C ASN A 77 14.90 -4.86 -6.10
N LYS A 78 15.99 -4.40 -5.48
CA LYS A 78 17.31 -4.31 -6.13
C LYS A 78 17.84 -5.70 -6.49
N GLU A 79 17.71 -6.66 -5.59
CA GLU A 79 18.10 -8.06 -5.82
C GLU A 79 17.28 -8.70 -6.94
N ALA A 80 15.95 -8.56 -6.91
CA ALA A 80 15.05 -9.06 -7.94
C ALA A 80 15.38 -8.44 -9.32
N LEU A 81 15.63 -7.13 -9.37
CA LEU A 81 16.08 -6.47 -10.61
C LEU A 81 17.42 -7.02 -11.10
N GLY A 82 18.36 -7.30 -10.19
CA GLY A 82 19.63 -7.94 -10.52
C GLY A 82 19.45 -9.34 -11.13
N GLN A 83 18.55 -10.15 -10.58
CA GLN A 83 18.21 -11.47 -11.12
C GLN A 83 17.57 -11.37 -12.51
N ILE A 84 16.57 -10.48 -12.67
CA ILE A 84 15.87 -10.29 -13.96
C ILE A 84 16.83 -9.82 -15.05
N LYS A 85 17.80 -8.96 -14.74
CA LYS A 85 18.79 -8.48 -15.73
C LYS A 85 19.63 -9.61 -16.33
N LYS A 86 19.86 -10.70 -15.59
CA LYS A 86 20.58 -11.89 -16.07
C LYS A 86 19.72 -12.78 -16.99
N ILE A 87 18.41 -12.61 -16.97
CA ILE A 87 17.50 -13.41 -17.79
C ILE A 87 17.56 -12.89 -19.23
N ARG A 88 18.09 -13.73 -20.13
CA ARG A 88 18.00 -13.48 -21.58
C ARG A 88 16.53 -13.32 -21.98
N LYS A 89 16.20 -12.21 -22.63
CA LYS A 89 14.87 -11.93 -23.18
C LYS A 89 14.72 -12.70 -24.48
N THR A 90 13.84 -13.70 -24.50
CA THR A 90 13.54 -14.50 -25.69
C THR A 90 12.07 -14.41 -26.03
N LYS A 91 11.73 -14.68 -27.30
CA LYS A 91 10.34 -14.72 -27.75
C LYS A 91 9.54 -15.81 -27.03
N GLU A 92 10.15 -16.96 -26.75
CA GLU A 92 9.55 -18.07 -25.99
C GLU A 92 9.17 -17.66 -24.56
N LYS A 93 10.04 -16.91 -23.86
CA LYS A 93 9.71 -16.40 -22.53
C LYS A 93 8.57 -15.41 -22.59
N LEU A 94 8.57 -14.51 -23.57
CA LEU A 94 7.45 -13.59 -23.77
C LEU A 94 6.14 -14.36 -24.09
N TRP A 95 6.23 -15.43 -24.88
CA TRP A 95 5.12 -16.31 -25.22
C TRP A 95 4.47 -16.91 -23.96
N LEU A 96 5.26 -17.57 -23.12
CA LEU A 96 4.79 -18.17 -21.86
C LEU A 96 4.24 -17.13 -20.90
N MET A 97 4.91 -15.98 -20.75
CA MET A 97 4.44 -14.88 -19.89
C MET A 97 3.07 -14.37 -20.32
N GLY A 98 2.82 -14.23 -21.63
CA GLY A 98 1.53 -13.79 -22.14
C GLY A 98 0.41 -14.81 -21.89
N ILE A 99 0.70 -16.11 -22.06
CA ILE A 99 -0.25 -17.19 -21.71
C ILE A 99 -0.60 -17.12 -20.22
N MET A 100 0.40 -17.05 -19.35
CA MET A 100 0.18 -17.00 -17.90
C MET A 100 -0.61 -15.75 -17.49
N LEU A 101 -0.32 -14.60 -18.09
CA LEU A 101 -1.09 -13.37 -17.86
C LEU A 101 -2.55 -13.53 -18.29
N TYR A 102 -2.79 -14.06 -19.50
CA TYR A 102 -4.16 -14.29 -19.97
C TYR A 102 -4.90 -15.30 -19.08
N TRP A 103 -4.21 -16.34 -18.60
CA TRP A 103 -4.84 -17.31 -17.71
C TRP A 103 -5.23 -16.71 -16.35
N ALA A 104 -4.43 -15.79 -15.83
CA ALA A 104 -4.68 -15.14 -14.54
C ALA A 104 -5.76 -14.03 -14.62
N GLU A 105 -5.73 -13.19 -15.66
CA GLU A 105 -6.51 -11.93 -15.72
C GLU A 105 -7.41 -11.83 -16.97
N GLY A 106 -7.32 -12.81 -17.87
CA GLY A 106 -8.14 -12.87 -19.07
C GLY A 106 -9.58 -13.23 -18.77
N ALA A 107 -10.49 -12.79 -19.64
CA ALA A 107 -11.88 -13.20 -19.53
C ALA A 107 -12.03 -14.69 -19.78
N LYS A 108 -12.83 -15.34 -18.95
CA LYS A 108 -13.29 -16.71 -19.20
C LYS A 108 -14.43 -16.67 -20.20
N GLU A 109 -14.39 -17.58 -21.16
CA GLU A 109 -15.52 -17.84 -22.03
C GLU A 109 -16.72 -18.27 -21.18
N LYS A 110 -17.90 -17.76 -21.54
CA LYS A 110 -19.14 -18.06 -20.84
C LYS A 110 -19.99 -18.94 -21.72
N GLN A 111 -20.63 -19.96 -21.15
CA GLN A 111 -21.46 -20.93 -21.90
C GLN A 111 -22.53 -20.25 -22.77
N TYR A 112 -23.10 -19.13 -22.30
CA TYR A 112 -24.12 -18.36 -23.03
C TYR A 112 -23.55 -17.37 -24.07
N ARG A 113 -22.22 -17.28 -24.20
CA ARG A 113 -21.54 -16.38 -25.15
C ARG A 113 -20.30 -17.08 -25.70
N LEU A 114 -20.54 -18.03 -26.59
CA LEU A 114 -19.52 -18.75 -27.35
C LEU A 114 -18.82 -17.80 -28.33
N GLY A 115 -17.52 -17.99 -28.54
CA GLY A 115 -16.73 -17.18 -29.46
C GLY A 115 -16.35 -15.81 -28.90
N GLN A 116 -16.27 -15.67 -27.57
CA GLN A 116 -15.80 -14.43 -26.96
C GLN A 116 -14.35 -14.15 -27.40
N GLY A 117 -14.10 -12.95 -27.91
CA GLY A 117 -12.75 -12.50 -28.23
C GLY A 117 -11.83 -12.46 -27.00
N VAL A 118 -10.52 -12.39 -27.25
CA VAL A 118 -9.51 -12.26 -26.18
C VAL A 118 -9.70 -10.93 -25.45
N ILE A 119 -10.17 -10.98 -24.21
CA ILE A 119 -10.35 -9.80 -23.35
C ILE A 119 -9.39 -9.89 -22.17
N PHE A 120 -8.63 -8.83 -21.95
CA PHE A 120 -7.70 -8.69 -20.83
C PHE A 120 -7.90 -7.31 -20.19
N SER A 121 -8.16 -7.27 -18.89
CA SER A 121 -8.48 -6.03 -18.17
C SER A 121 -7.66 -5.93 -16.90
N ASN A 122 -6.87 -4.87 -16.75
CA ASN A 122 -6.07 -4.63 -15.54
C ASN A 122 -5.79 -3.13 -15.36
N SER A 123 -5.64 -2.67 -14.11
CA SER A 123 -5.30 -1.28 -13.81
C SER A 123 -3.79 -0.98 -13.86
N ASP A 124 -2.92 -2.01 -13.78
CA ASP A 124 -1.48 -1.84 -13.91
C ASP A 124 -1.07 -1.66 -15.37
N PHE A 125 -0.61 -0.45 -15.69
CA PHE A 125 -0.16 -0.08 -17.02
C PHE A 125 1.00 -0.95 -17.55
N LYS A 126 1.84 -1.51 -16.67
CA LYS A 126 2.96 -2.38 -17.06
C LYS A 126 2.44 -3.73 -17.57
N MET A 127 1.39 -4.27 -16.94
CA MET A 127 0.74 -5.51 -17.38
C MET A 127 0.08 -5.30 -18.74
N ILE A 128 -0.66 -4.21 -18.92
CA ILE A 128 -1.29 -3.86 -20.21
C ILE A 128 -0.23 -3.70 -21.30
N ARG A 129 0.87 -2.99 -21.05
CA ARG A 129 1.96 -2.84 -22.04
C ARG A 129 2.61 -4.17 -22.40
N LEU A 130 2.83 -5.04 -21.41
CA LEU A 130 3.39 -6.36 -21.63
C LEU A 130 2.44 -7.22 -22.47
N PHE A 131 1.13 -7.18 -22.17
CA PHE A 131 0.11 -7.90 -22.91
C PHE A 131 0.00 -7.41 -24.36
N LEU A 132 -0.03 -6.09 -24.58
CA LEU A 132 -0.02 -5.51 -25.94
C LEU A 132 1.23 -5.91 -26.73
N ARG A 133 2.41 -5.94 -26.08
CA ARG A 133 3.64 -6.44 -26.70
C ARG A 133 3.53 -7.92 -27.07
N TRP A 134 2.93 -8.74 -26.21
CA TRP A 134 2.69 -10.14 -26.51
C TRP A 134 1.72 -10.31 -27.70
N LEU A 135 0.59 -9.61 -27.72
CA LEU A 135 -0.33 -9.62 -28.87
C LEU A 135 0.39 -9.27 -30.19
N LYS A 136 1.26 -8.25 -30.17
CA LYS A 136 2.01 -7.81 -31.35
C LYS A 136 3.13 -8.77 -31.75
N ASP A 137 4.02 -9.12 -30.82
CA ASP A 137 5.30 -9.76 -31.15
C ASP A 137 5.15 -11.29 -31.25
N CYS A 138 4.26 -11.86 -30.43
CA CYS A 138 3.99 -13.28 -30.34
C CYS A 138 2.82 -13.71 -31.23
N LEU A 139 1.64 -13.08 -31.09
CA LEU A 139 0.43 -13.45 -31.85
C LEU A 139 0.26 -12.70 -33.18
N LYS A 140 1.12 -11.71 -33.46
CA LYS A 140 1.07 -10.91 -34.70
C LYS A 140 -0.28 -10.21 -34.94
N ILE A 141 -0.98 -9.85 -33.87
CA ILE A 141 -2.26 -9.14 -33.97
C ILE A 141 -2.00 -7.67 -34.34
N PRO A 142 -2.59 -7.17 -35.44
CA PRO A 142 -2.42 -5.77 -35.83
C PRO A 142 -3.24 -4.83 -34.92
N LYS A 143 -2.79 -3.58 -34.80
CA LYS A 143 -3.33 -2.60 -33.83
C LYS A 143 -4.78 -2.20 -34.09
N ASP A 144 -5.22 -2.25 -35.34
CA ASP A 144 -6.57 -1.96 -35.78
C ASP A 144 -7.59 -2.96 -35.19
N ARG A 145 -7.22 -4.25 -35.09
CA ARG A 145 -8.04 -5.31 -34.46
C ARG A 145 -8.14 -5.24 -32.94
N ILE A 146 -7.38 -4.36 -32.28
CA ILE A 146 -7.41 -4.19 -30.83
C ILE A 146 -8.35 -3.04 -30.45
N ASN A 147 -9.36 -3.36 -29.64
CA ASN A 147 -10.26 -2.40 -29.02
C ASN A 147 -9.84 -2.14 -27.58
N VAL A 148 -10.03 -0.90 -27.11
CA VAL A 148 -9.66 -0.46 -25.77
C VAL A 148 -10.87 0.18 -25.09
N ASP A 149 -11.19 -0.36 -23.91
CA ASP A 149 -12.33 0.08 -23.11
C ASP A 149 -11.82 0.59 -21.77
N ILE A 150 -12.41 1.66 -21.24
CA ILE A 150 -12.07 2.19 -19.91
C ILE A 150 -13.18 1.79 -18.92
N TYR A 151 -12.78 1.20 -17.80
CA TYR A 151 -13.67 1.01 -16.66
C TYR A 151 -13.29 2.04 -15.59
N ILE A 152 -14.25 2.86 -15.17
CA ILE A 152 -14.04 3.91 -14.15
C ILE A 152 -15.19 3.90 -13.14
N HIS A 153 -14.88 4.14 -11.87
CA HIS A 153 -15.92 4.29 -10.85
C HIS A 153 -16.65 5.62 -11.00
N ASN A 154 -17.94 5.64 -10.65
CA ASN A 154 -18.80 6.83 -10.73
C ASN A 154 -18.20 8.05 -10.01
N ASN A 155 -17.55 7.82 -8.86
CA ASN A 155 -16.94 8.88 -8.04
C ASN A 155 -15.71 9.52 -8.71
N SER A 156 -15.17 8.91 -9.77
CA SER A 156 -13.96 9.35 -10.47
C SER A 156 -14.24 9.92 -11.87
N THR A 157 -15.51 10.12 -12.23
CA THR A 157 -15.96 10.67 -13.52
C THR A 157 -15.28 11.99 -13.89
N HIS A 158 -15.04 12.87 -12.90
CA HIS A 158 -14.35 14.15 -13.08
C HIS A 158 -12.92 14.01 -13.66
N ARG A 159 -12.28 12.84 -13.54
CA ARG A 159 -10.92 12.56 -14.02
C ARG A 159 -10.87 11.88 -15.38
N LEU A 160 -12.02 11.72 -16.05
CA LEU A 160 -12.11 10.88 -17.25
C LEU A 160 -11.13 11.32 -18.36
N ASN A 161 -10.95 12.62 -18.55
CA ASN A 161 -10.03 13.15 -19.55
C ASN A 161 -8.56 12.83 -19.21
N GLU A 162 -8.17 12.93 -17.94
CA GLU A 162 -6.84 12.52 -17.47
C GLU A 162 -6.60 11.04 -17.72
N VAL A 163 -7.59 10.20 -17.41
CA VAL A 163 -7.52 8.74 -17.56
C VAL A 163 -7.37 8.37 -19.04
N ARG A 164 -8.16 8.98 -19.92
CA ARG A 164 -8.04 8.80 -21.38
C ARG A 164 -6.67 9.21 -21.90
N SER A 165 -6.18 10.38 -21.50
CA SER A 165 -4.86 10.87 -21.90
C SER A 165 -3.74 9.95 -21.40
N PHE A 166 -3.83 9.49 -20.15
CA PHE A 166 -2.87 8.56 -19.57
C PHE A 166 -2.82 7.24 -20.35
N TRP A 167 -3.97 6.60 -20.58
CA TRP A 167 -4.02 5.33 -21.30
C TRP A 167 -3.64 5.44 -22.77
N SER A 168 -3.99 6.55 -23.43
CA SER A 168 -3.52 6.86 -24.77
C SER A 168 -1.99 6.91 -24.83
N LYS A 169 -1.34 7.60 -23.89
CA LYS A 169 0.12 7.66 -23.78
C LYS A 169 0.76 6.30 -23.48
N VAL A 170 0.18 5.53 -22.55
CA VAL A 170 0.70 4.23 -22.11
C VAL A 170 0.67 3.19 -23.23
N THR A 171 -0.44 3.13 -23.96
CA THR A 171 -0.71 2.08 -24.95
C THR A 171 -0.28 2.47 -26.35
N GLY A 172 -0.14 3.77 -26.63
CA GLY A 172 0.12 4.31 -27.96
C GLY A 172 -1.07 4.18 -28.91
N PHE A 173 -2.29 4.05 -28.40
CA PHE A 173 -3.52 4.18 -29.17
C PHE A 173 -3.99 5.65 -29.16
N PRO A 174 -4.58 6.15 -30.27
CA PRO A 174 -5.10 7.52 -30.31
C PRO A 174 -6.25 7.68 -29.30
N ILE A 175 -6.39 8.88 -28.74
CA ILE A 175 -7.41 9.16 -27.72
C ILE A 175 -8.84 8.82 -28.18
N LYS A 176 -9.11 8.95 -29.49
CA LYS A 176 -10.38 8.59 -30.14
C LYS A 176 -10.77 7.13 -29.95
N LYS A 177 -9.81 6.21 -29.78
CA LYS A 177 -10.10 4.78 -29.51
C LYS A 177 -10.63 4.54 -28.09
N PHE A 178 -10.47 5.49 -27.15
CA PHE A 178 -10.95 5.37 -25.76
C PHE A 178 -12.36 5.96 -25.56
N GLY A 179 -13.21 5.82 -26.58
CA GLY A 179 -14.59 6.31 -26.56
C GLY A 179 -15.49 5.50 -25.64
N LYS A 180 -15.27 4.19 -25.57
CA LYS A 180 -16.11 3.25 -24.82
C LYS A 180 -15.73 3.21 -23.34
N ILE A 181 -16.66 3.66 -22.49
CA ILE A 181 -16.46 3.77 -21.05
C ILE A 181 -17.55 3.00 -20.32
N TYR A 182 -17.13 2.24 -19.32
CA TYR A 182 -17.99 1.51 -18.40
C TYR A 182 -17.90 2.14 -17.02
N PHE A 183 -19.05 2.58 -16.52
CA PHE A 183 -19.19 3.18 -15.22
C PHE A 183 -19.50 2.11 -14.17
N LYS A 184 -18.58 1.90 -13.23
CA LYS A 184 -18.77 1.02 -12.08
C LYS A 184 -19.37 1.81 -10.92
N LYS A 185 -20.41 1.26 -10.30
CA LYS A 185 -20.93 1.78 -9.03
C LYS A 185 -19.88 1.64 -7.93
#